data_AF-A0AB39J5M4-F1
#
_entry.id   AF-A0AB39J5M4-F1
#
_cell.length_a   1.000
_cell.length_b   1.000
_cell.length_c   1.000
_cell.angle_alpha   90.00
_cell.angle_beta   90.00
_cell.angle_gamma   90.00
#
_symmetry.space_group_name_H-M   'P 1'
#
loop_
_entity.id
_entity.type
_entity.pdbx_description
1 polymer ?
#
loop_
_entity_poly.entity_id
_entity_poly.type
_entity_poly.pdbx_seq_one_letter_code
_entity_poly.pdbx_strand_id
1 'polypeptide(L)'
;MDRLKDLLCQYKFVTFIGLTITISVFLVLVAMFTYYKTDAYRLDLSRPEYSSRRKQISKDANEKSREFDAQGQVNQGTLKDFLGIYDKEVDNVSKIKAFSNDVLSDKELGLRSN
;
A
#
# COMPACT_ATOMS: atom_id res chain seq x y z
N MET A 1 22.71 -10.11 -29.48
CA MET A 1 22.10 -8.80 -29.16
C MET A 1 21.88 -7.94 -30.40
N ASP A 2 22.62 -8.18 -31.49
CA ASP A 2 22.58 -7.32 -32.69
C ASP A 2 21.25 -7.42 -33.44
N ARG A 3 20.69 -8.63 -33.60
CA ARG A 3 19.38 -8.83 -34.24
C ARG A 3 18.22 -8.12 -33.53
N LEU A 4 18.27 -7.99 -32.20
CA LEU A 4 17.25 -7.27 -31.44
C LEU A 4 17.34 -5.78 -31.73
N LYS A 5 18.56 -5.22 -31.72
CA LYS A 5 18.79 -3.81 -32.04
C LYS A 5 18.41 -3.47 -33.48
N ASP A 6 18.69 -4.36 -34.42
CA ASP A 6 18.31 -4.20 -35.83
C ASP A 6 16.80 -4.15 -36.00
N LEU A 7 16.05 -5.04 -35.33
CA LEU A 7 14.58 -5.05 -35.34
C LEU A 7 13.98 -3.79 -34.69
N LEU A 8 14.54 -3.34 -33.55
CA LEU A 8 14.12 -2.09 -32.90
C LEU A 8 14.40 -0.87 -33.79
N CYS A 9 15.46 -0.91 -34.60
CA CYS A 9 15.82 0.18 -35.52
C CYS A 9 14.97 0.17 -36.80
N GLN A 10 14.58 -1.02 -37.28
CA GLN A 10 13.73 -1.18 -38.46
C GLN A 10 12.26 -0.82 -38.18
N TYR A 11 11.76 -1.13 -36.99
CA TYR A 11 10.36 -0.87 -36.59
C TYR A 11 10.24 0.17 -35.47
N LYS A 12 11.11 1.19 -35.49
CA LYS A 12 11.22 2.25 -34.46
C LYS A 12 9.89 2.75 -33.90
N PHE A 13 8.94 3.08 -34.77
CA PHE A 13 7.63 3.59 -34.34
C PHE A 13 6.78 2.54 -33.60
N VAL A 14 6.69 1.33 -34.15
CA VAL A 14 5.92 0.22 -33.55
C VAL A 14 6.56 -0.20 -32.23
N THR A 15 7.88 -0.31 -32.20
CA THR A 15 8.66 -0.58 -30.99
C THR A 15 8.43 0.47 -29.91
N PHE A 16 8.44 1.76 -30.27
CA PHE A 16 8.22 2.85 -29.32
C PHE A 16 6.82 2.79 -28.69
N ILE A 17 5.79 2.56 -29.52
CA ILE A 17 4.42 2.39 -29.04
C ILE A 17 4.32 1.16 -28.14
N GLY A 18 4.85 0.01 -28.57
CA GLY A 18 4.82 -1.23 -27.79
C GLY A 18 5.49 -1.09 -26.43
N LEU A 19 6.65 -0.42 -26.38
CA LEU A 19 7.34 -0.13 -25.13
C LEU A 19 6.50 0.77 -24.21
N THR A 20 5.90 1.83 -24.75
CA THR A 20 5.06 2.75 -23.98
C THR A 20 3.86 2.05 -23.38
N ILE A 21 3.18 1.19 -24.15
CA ILE A 21 2.06 0.37 -23.67
C ILE A 21 2.54 -0.57 -22.57
N THR A 22 3.67 -1.26 -22.78
CA THR A 22 4.23 -2.21 -21.81
C THR A 22 4.55 -1.54 -20.49
N ILE A 23 5.21 -0.37 -20.54
CA ILE A 23 5.52 0.42 -19.34
C ILE A 23 4.22 0.85 -18.65
N SER A 24 3.23 1.34 -19.39
CA SER A 24 1.95 1.78 -18.82
C SER A 24 1.24 0.64 -18.09
N VAL A 25 1.15 -0.55 -18.70
CA VAL A 25 0.55 -1.73 -18.07
C VAL A 25 1.34 -2.12 -16.81
N PHE A 26 2.66 -2.09 -16.87
CA PHE A 26 3.50 -2.38 -15.71
C PHE A 26 3.24 -1.42 -14.54
N LEU A 27 3.14 -0.11 -14.80
CA LEU A 27 2.79 0.86 -13.76
C LEU A 27 1.40 0.60 -13.16
N VAL A 28 0.40 0.26 -13.99
CA VAL A 28 -0.94 -0.08 -13.50
C VAL A 28 -0.90 -1.32 -12.59
N LEU A 29 -0.13 -2.34 -12.96
CA LEU A 29 0.05 -3.53 -12.12
C LEU A 29 0.69 -3.21 -10.78
N VAL A 30 1.75 -2.38 -10.77
CA VAL A 30 2.38 -1.94 -9.51
C VAL A 30 1.41 -1.13 -8.66
N ALA A 31 0.64 -0.22 -9.26
CA ALA A 31 -0.36 0.57 -8.55
C ALA A 31 -1.44 -0.32 -7.93
N MET A 32 -1.99 -1.27 -8.69
CA MET A 32 -2.99 -2.23 -8.18
C MET A 32 -2.39 -3.14 -7.11
N PHE A 33 -1.15 -3.61 -7.28
CA PHE A 33 -0.47 -4.42 -6.27
C PHE A 33 -0.34 -3.66 -4.94
N THR A 34 0.11 -2.41 -4.96
CA THR A 34 0.19 -1.57 -3.77
C THR A 34 -1.20 -1.29 -3.19
N TYR A 35 -2.20 -1.03 -4.02
CA TYR A 35 -3.58 -0.78 -3.62
C TYR A 35 -4.18 -1.94 -2.79
N TYR A 36 -3.87 -3.19 -3.16
CA TYR A 36 -4.27 -4.37 -2.39
C TYR A 36 -3.35 -4.66 -1.20
N LYS A 37 -2.03 -4.45 -1.32
CA LYS A 37 -1.08 -4.71 -0.22
C LYS A 37 -1.24 -3.78 0.97
N THR A 38 -1.67 -2.54 0.72
CA THR A 38 -1.82 -1.50 1.76
C THR A 38 -3.23 -1.42 2.32
N ASP A 39 -4.13 -2.32 1.91
CA ASP A 39 -5.56 -2.29 2.28
C ASP A 39 -6.27 -0.96 1.94
N ALA A 40 -5.68 -0.12 1.07
CA ALA A 40 -6.27 1.14 0.62
C ALA A 40 -7.64 0.91 -0.05
N TYR A 41 -7.83 -0.25 -0.68
CA TYR A 41 -9.11 -0.65 -1.26
C TYR A 41 -10.27 -0.70 -0.24
N ARG A 42 -9.97 -0.93 1.04
CA ARG A 42 -10.97 -1.00 2.11
C ARG A 42 -11.52 0.38 2.41
N LEU A 43 -10.67 1.41 2.35
CA LEU A 43 -11.08 2.80 2.51
C LEU A 43 -12.04 3.21 1.40
N ASP A 44 -11.74 2.90 0.15
CA ASP A 44 -12.66 3.22 -0.96
C ASP A 44 -13.95 2.39 -0.87
N LEU A 45 -13.86 1.09 -0.56
CA LEU A 45 -15.03 0.25 -0.35
C LEU A 45 -15.86 0.62 0.87
N SER A 46 -15.36 1.44 1.80
CA SER A 46 -16.15 1.93 2.95
C SER A 46 -17.30 2.84 2.51
N ARG A 47 -17.21 3.45 1.32
CA ARG A 47 -18.25 4.36 0.81
C ARG A 47 -19.57 3.62 0.55
N PRO A 48 -20.73 4.23 0.83
CA PRO A 48 -22.04 3.59 0.68
C PRO A 48 -22.33 3.07 -0.73
N GLU A 49 -21.85 3.79 -1.75
CA GLU A 49 -22.03 3.48 -3.17
C GLU A 49 -21.43 2.13 -3.59
N TYR A 50 -20.41 1.64 -2.87
CA TYR A 50 -19.77 0.36 -3.16
C TYR A 50 -20.29 -0.80 -2.30
N SER A 51 -21.43 -0.62 -1.62
CA SER A 51 -22.03 -1.64 -0.74
C SER A 51 -22.33 -2.98 -1.43
N SER A 52 -22.77 -2.94 -2.69
CA SER A 52 -23.03 -4.14 -3.51
C SER A 52 -21.76 -4.88 -3.88
N ARG A 53 -20.64 -4.16 -4.05
CA ARG A 53 -19.33 -4.69 -4.43
C ARG A 53 -18.52 -5.21 -3.23
N ARG A 54 -18.73 -4.66 -2.03
CA ARG A 54 -18.15 -5.18 -0.78
C ARG A 54 -18.39 -6.67 -0.60
N LYS A 55 -19.62 -7.13 -0.81
CA LYS A 55 -20.03 -8.54 -0.62
C LYS A 55 -19.31 -9.53 -1.56
N GLN A 56 -18.78 -9.05 -2.68
CA GLN A 56 -18.07 -9.90 -3.65
C GLN A 56 -16.60 -10.11 -3.25
N ILE A 57 -16.00 -9.15 -2.54
CA ILE A 57 -14.57 -9.18 -2.16
C ILE A 57 -14.35 -9.90 -0.82
N SER A 58 -15.33 -9.83 0.09
CA SER A 58 -15.24 -10.48 1.41
C SER A 58 -15.18 -12.02 1.37
N LYS A 59 -15.50 -12.65 0.24
CA LYS A 59 -15.65 -14.11 0.15
C LYS A 59 -14.31 -14.84 -0.03
N ASP A 60 -13.30 -14.15 -0.56
CA ASP A 60 -11.99 -14.75 -0.90
C ASP A 60 -10.87 -14.32 0.06
N ALA A 61 -11.17 -13.44 1.04
CA ALA A 61 -10.21 -12.92 2.01
C ALA A 61 -9.97 -13.90 3.17
N ASN A 62 -9.56 -15.13 2.86
CA ASN A 62 -8.98 -16.07 3.84
C ASN A 62 -7.46 -15.86 4.02
N GLU A 63 -6.90 -14.81 3.42
CA GLU A 63 -5.48 -14.46 3.57
C GLU A 63 -5.28 -13.42 4.67
N LYS A 64 -4.92 -13.91 5.87
CA LYS A 64 -4.26 -13.15 6.94
C LYS A 64 -4.91 -11.82 7.36
N SER A 65 -6.24 -11.76 7.43
CA SER A 65 -6.84 -10.65 8.16
C SER A 65 -6.48 -10.83 9.64
N ARG A 66 -5.51 -10.04 10.14
CA ARG A 66 -5.39 -9.77 11.58
C ARG A 66 -6.54 -8.86 11.99
N GLU A 67 -7.77 -9.26 11.66
CA GLU A 67 -8.96 -8.49 11.92
C GLU A 67 -9.65 -8.99 13.16
N PHE A 68 -10.22 -8.01 13.86
CA PHE A 68 -11.15 -8.25 14.93
C PHE A 68 -12.56 -8.23 14.37
N ASP A 69 -13.39 -9.18 14.81
CA ASP A 69 -14.82 -9.17 14.48
C ASP A 69 -15.44 -7.84 14.97
N ALA A 70 -16.14 -7.16 14.07
CA ALA A 70 -16.83 -5.90 14.36
C ALA A 70 -17.91 -6.04 15.45
N GLN A 71 -18.41 -7.25 15.69
CA GLN A 71 -19.35 -7.58 16.77
C GLN A 71 -18.77 -8.63 17.74
N GLY A 72 -17.45 -8.80 17.74
CA GLY A 72 -16.75 -9.74 18.62
C GLY A 72 -16.75 -9.30 20.09
N GLN A 73 -16.48 -10.24 20.99
CA GLN A 73 -16.36 -9.94 22.42
C GLN A 73 -15.07 -9.16 22.72
N VAL A 74 -15.20 -8.07 23.48
CA VAL A 74 -14.07 -7.30 24.01
C VAL A 74 -13.68 -7.91 25.36
N ASN A 75 -12.70 -8.81 25.35
CA ASN A 75 -12.16 -9.44 26.56
C ASN A 75 -10.64 -9.22 26.67
N GLN A 76 -10.04 -9.70 27.77
CA GLN A 76 -8.61 -9.54 28.03
C GLN A 76 -7.72 -10.18 26.94
N GLY A 77 -8.16 -11.27 26.32
CA GLY A 77 -7.47 -11.89 25.19
C GLY A 77 -7.47 -10.98 23.96
N THR A 78 -8.65 -10.48 23.58
CA THR A 78 -8.82 -9.54 22.46
C THR A 78 -7.95 -8.29 22.65
N LEU A 79 -7.88 -7.76 23.87
CA LEU A 79 -7.05 -6.59 24.20
C LEU A 79 -5.56 -6.89 24.08
N LYS A 80 -5.11 -8.06 24.55
CA LYS A 80 -3.72 -8.49 24.45
C LYS A 80 -3.29 -8.66 22.99
N ASP A 81 -4.15 -9.26 22.17
CA ASP A 81 -3.88 -9.46 20.75
C ASP A 81 -3.83 -8.12 20.00
N PHE A 82 -4.73 -7.19 20.33
CA PHE A 82 -4.72 -5.84 19.78
C PHE A 82 -3.41 -5.11 20.11
N LEU A 83 -3.01 -5.10 21.39
CA LEU A 83 -1.75 -4.46 21.82
C LEU A 83 -0.53 -5.08 21.14
N GLY A 84 -0.49 -6.41 21.00
CA GLY A 84 0.61 -7.08 20.29
C GLY A 84 0.69 -6.71 18.80
N ILE A 85 -0.45 -6.48 18.13
CA ILE A 85 -0.48 -5.98 16.75
C ILE A 85 -0.03 -4.51 16.72
N TYR A 86 -0.54 -3.69 17.64
CA TYR A 86 -0.22 -2.27 17.75
C TYR A 86 1.29 -2.05 17.94
N ASP A 87 1.90 -2.71 18.92
CA ASP A 87 3.34 -2.58 19.22
C ASP A 87 4.20 -2.94 18.00
N LYS A 88 3.80 -3.98 17.26
CA LYS A 88 4.49 -4.41 16.04
C LYS A 88 4.43 -3.35 14.93
N GLU A 89 3.30 -2.67 14.77
CA GLU A 89 3.18 -1.60 13.79
C GLU A 89 3.90 -0.33 14.24
N VAL A 90 3.92 -0.01 15.54
CA VAL A 90 4.73 1.08 16.10
C VAL A 90 6.22 0.83 15.84
N ASP A 91 6.71 -0.40 16.02
CA ASP A 91 8.09 -0.79 15.68
C ASP A 91 8.40 -0.69 14.18
N ASN A 92 7.42 -0.93 13.31
CA ASN A 92 7.59 -0.75 11.87
C ASN A 92 7.65 0.73 11.47
N VAL A 93 6.78 1.56 12.06
CA VAL A 93 6.69 2.99 11.76
C VAL A 93 7.85 3.77 12.38
N SER A 94 8.30 3.43 13.59
CA SER A 94 9.43 4.08 14.26
C SER A 94 10.76 3.90 13.53
N LYS A 95 10.91 2.82 12.73
CA LYS A 95 12.07 2.65 11.82
C LYS A 95 12.07 3.65 10.67
N ILE A 96 10.92 4.25 10.36
CA ILE A 96 10.77 5.29 9.34
C ILE A 96 11.01 6.64 10.01
N LYS A 97 12.14 7.30 9.72
CA LYS A 97 12.51 8.65 10.21
C LYS A 97 11.48 9.75 9.93
N ALA A 98 10.43 9.48 9.16
CA ALA A 98 9.37 10.43 8.87
C ALA A 98 8.57 10.88 10.12
N PHE A 99 8.64 10.10 11.21
CA PHE A 99 7.93 10.40 12.47
C PHE A 99 8.84 10.53 13.68
N SER A 100 10.16 10.61 13.50
CA SER A 100 11.08 10.85 14.62
C SER A 100 10.86 12.25 15.20
N ASN A 101 10.90 12.42 16.52
CA ASN A 101 10.80 13.74 17.19
C ASN A 101 11.75 14.81 16.63
N ASP A 102 12.81 14.41 15.91
CA ASP A 102 13.72 15.30 15.19
C ASP A 102 13.01 16.21 14.17
N VAL A 103 11.93 15.78 13.48
CA VAL A 103 11.19 16.67 12.54
C VAL A 103 10.47 17.82 13.26
N LEU A 104 10.27 17.71 14.58
CA LEU A 104 9.74 18.77 15.43
C LEU A 104 10.83 19.37 16.34
N SER A 105 12.11 19.07 16.10
CA SER A 105 13.18 19.69 16.86
C SER A 105 13.29 21.17 16.52
N ASP A 106 13.72 22.00 17.47
CA ASP A 106 13.94 23.42 17.28
C ASP A 106 14.83 23.70 16.05
N LYS A 107 15.80 22.83 15.79
CA LYS A 107 16.68 22.90 14.62
C LYS A 107 15.92 22.74 13.30
N GLU A 108 15.05 21.74 13.17
CA GLU A 108 14.27 21.49 11.96
C GLU A 108 13.08 22.46 11.81
N LEU A 109 12.57 22.99 12.93
CA LEU A 109 11.55 24.05 12.97
C LEU A 109 12.12 25.46 12.77
N GLY A 110 13.44 25.60 12.63
CA GLY A 110 14.11 26.90 12.49
C GLY A 110 14.00 27.80 13.73
N LEU A 111 13.64 27.23 14.87
CA LEU A 111 13.60 27.91 16.16
C LEU A 111 15.03 27.98 16.70
N ARG A 112 15.51 29.19 17.02
CA ARG A 112 16.80 29.34 17.71
C ARG A 112 16.63 28.84 19.14
N SER A 113 17.35 27.78 19.50
CA SER A 113 17.59 27.44 20.91
C SER A 113 18.27 28.65 21.55
N ASN A 114 17.61 29.19 22.58
CA ASN A 114 18.24 30.06 23.57
C ASN A 114 19.05 29.21 24.54
#